data_AF-A0A151LS26-F1
#
_entry.id   AF-A0A151LS26-F1
#
_cell.length_a   1.000
_cell.length_b   1.000
_cell.length_c   1.000
_cell.angle_alpha   90.00
_cell.angle_beta   90.00
_cell.angle_gamma   90.00
#
_symmetry.space_group_name_H-M   'P 1'
#
loop_
_entity.id
_entity.type
_entity.pdbx_description
1 polymer ?
#
loop_
_entity_poly.entity_id
_entity_poly.type
_entity_poly.pdbx_seq_one_letter_code
_entity_poly.pdbx_strand_id
1 'polypeptide(L)'
;MNRILYIVFPYILFLILLRTNAYKNPRFSSLSTNSEKSISEDLNKLYKINEELVTNEREDEDEDEDDQDELQNSNFEDIAHKSLENAEEEATVDLENAEIENLLDEEIYRIVQERLKKLWYIGKCRRDYTNICPIDWNVSAYDKNLCIPPEKYEGECRSIDFSKSTHLDKELFSWKCEVEWPCISAPKLKIMDKCPFRWTYIDNNLCIAPEDYIGHCSPAMDFSNYNYEMRIRWANECNVEWDTLPTSEYIPLRHKKLTTNVLGGPVEESGNVMNITNKN
;
A
#
# COMPACT_ATOMS: atom_id res chain seq x y z
N MET A 1 63.37 28.97 7.71
CA MET A 1 63.02 27.93 6.71
C MET A 1 61.68 28.27 6.05
N ASN A 2 61.61 29.30 5.19
CA ASN A 2 60.33 29.97 4.88
C ASN A 2 59.91 29.88 3.40
N ARG A 3 60.12 28.71 2.74
CA ARG A 3 59.68 28.47 1.35
C ARG A 3 58.70 27.31 1.15
N ILE A 4 58.56 26.41 2.13
CA ILE A 4 57.61 25.29 2.03
C ILE A 4 56.16 25.77 2.26
N LEU A 5 55.94 26.64 3.25
CA LEU A 5 54.61 27.08 3.69
C LEU A 5 53.77 27.74 2.58
N TYR A 6 54.42 28.48 1.67
CA TYR A 6 53.76 29.18 0.56
C TYR A 6 53.25 28.27 -0.57
N ILE A 7 53.67 27.00 -0.61
CA ILE A 7 53.25 26.05 -1.65
C ILE A 7 52.07 25.18 -1.16
N VAL A 8 52.02 24.84 0.14
CA VAL A 8 50.94 24.00 0.70
C VAL A 8 49.61 24.74 0.76
N PHE A 9 49.62 26.04 1.08
CA PHE A 9 48.39 26.82 1.27
C PHE A 9 47.50 26.92 0.01
N PRO A 10 48.00 27.29 -1.19
CA PRO A 10 47.17 27.27 -2.41
C PRO A 10 46.76 25.85 -2.82
N TYR A 11 47.55 24.82 -2.50
CA TYR A 11 47.20 23.44 -2.82
C TYR A 11 46.06 22.91 -1.94
N ILE A 12 46.05 23.27 -0.66
CA ILE A 12 44.92 22.99 0.25
C ILE A 12 43.67 23.77 -0.20
N LEU A 13 43.81 25.04 -0.59
CA LEU A 13 42.68 25.84 -1.09
C LEU A 13 42.08 25.22 -2.37
N PHE A 14 42.92 24.74 -3.28
CA PHE A 14 42.50 24.04 -4.50
C PHE A 14 41.78 22.72 -4.21
N LEU A 15 42.25 21.94 -3.23
CA LEU A 15 41.58 20.71 -2.77
C LEU A 15 40.24 20.98 -2.06
N ILE A 16 40.07 22.14 -1.42
CA ILE A 16 38.78 22.59 -0.87
C ILE A 16 37.82 23.00 -1.99
N LEU A 17 38.29 23.77 -2.98
CA LEU A 17 37.49 24.15 -4.16
C LEU A 17 37.07 22.94 -5.03
N LEU A 18 37.88 21.88 -5.05
CA LEU A 18 37.52 20.59 -5.66
C LEU A 18 36.48 19.80 -4.85
N ARG A 19 36.24 20.13 -3.57
CA ARG A 19 35.16 19.55 -2.75
C ARG A 19 33.86 20.37 -2.76
N THR A 20 33.92 21.67 -3.05
CA THR A 20 32.71 22.52 -3.15
C THR A 20 32.01 22.43 -4.51
N ASN A 21 32.62 21.78 -5.52
CA ASN A 21 31.89 21.35 -6.71
C ASN A 21 31.01 20.14 -6.35
N ALA A 22 29.81 20.43 -5.84
CA ALA A 22 28.78 19.43 -5.61
C ALA A 22 28.49 18.68 -6.92
N TYR A 23 28.66 17.36 -6.91
CA TYR A 23 28.30 16.48 -8.04
C TYR A 23 26.77 16.37 -8.16
N LYS A 24 26.11 17.43 -8.65
CA LYS A 24 24.76 17.33 -9.21
C LYS A 24 24.85 16.48 -10.48
N ASN A 25 24.76 15.17 -10.29
CA ASN A 25 24.74 14.19 -11.37
C ASN A 25 23.51 14.45 -12.24
N PRO A 26 23.65 14.90 -13.51
CA PRO A 26 22.52 15.36 -14.31
C PRO A 26 21.50 14.25 -14.60
N ARG A 27 21.86 12.98 -14.38
CA ARG A 27 20.97 11.82 -14.51
C ARG A 27 19.92 11.72 -13.40
N PHE A 28 20.16 12.29 -12.23
CA PHE A 28 19.24 12.24 -11.08
C PHE A 28 18.18 13.35 -11.12
N SER A 29 18.52 14.54 -11.64
CA SER A 29 17.59 15.68 -11.75
C SER A 29 16.37 15.39 -12.66
N SER A 30 16.50 14.45 -13.60
CA SER A 30 15.41 13.95 -14.45
C SER A 30 14.70 12.71 -13.89
N LEU A 31 15.24 12.09 -12.83
CA LEU A 31 14.55 11.02 -12.11
C LEU A 31 13.62 11.59 -11.03
N SER A 32 14.05 12.60 -10.26
CA SER A 32 13.20 13.18 -9.21
C SER A 32 11.92 13.78 -9.82
N THR A 33 12.05 14.69 -10.79
CA THR A 33 10.91 15.36 -11.44
C THR A 33 9.91 14.43 -12.13
N ASN A 34 10.38 13.31 -12.71
CA ASN A 34 9.50 12.27 -13.24
C ASN A 34 8.86 11.41 -12.12
N SER A 35 9.60 11.12 -11.04
CA SER A 35 9.10 10.36 -9.89
C SER A 35 8.06 11.17 -9.10
N GLU A 36 8.33 12.42 -8.75
CA GLU A 36 7.41 13.36 -8.10
C GLU A 36 6.05 13.43 -8.84
N LYS A 37 6.11 13.52 -10.18
CA LYS A 37 4.91 13.48 -11.03
C LYS A 37 4.19 12.12 -10.96
N SER A 38 4.92 11.01 -10.97
CA SER A 38 4.34 9.67 -10.81
C SER A 38 3.64 9.50 -9.45
N ILE A 39 4.21 10.06 -8.37
CA ILE A 39 3.60 10.02 -7.03
C ILE A 39 2.31 10.81 -6.99
N SER A 40 2.26 12.02 -7.57
CA SER A 40 1.03 12.79 -7.65
C SER A 40 -0.07 11.98 -8.37
N GLU A 41 0.26 11.30 -9.47
CA GLU A 41 -0.69 10.45 -10.19
C GLU A 41 -1.16 9.24 -9.36
N ASP A 42 -0.27 8.53 -8.68
CA ASP A 42 -0.61 7.35 -7.87
C ASP A 42 -1.32 7.69 -6.56
N LEU A 43 -0.99 8.83 -5.94
CA LEU A 43 -1.70 9.36 -4.78
C LEU A 43 -3.12 9.79 -5.16
N ASN A 44 -3.31 10.42 -6.32
CA ASN A 44 -4.64 10.75 -6.85
C ASN A 44 -5.47 9.49 -7.18
N LYS A 45 -4.84 8.42 -7.72
CA LYS A 45 -5.50 7.11 -7.91
C LYS A 45 -5.94 6.50 -6.57
N LEU A 46 -5.11 6.58 -5.53
CA LEU A 46 -5.44 6.08 -4.20
C LEU A 46 -6.53 6.92 -3.52
N TYR A 47 -6.45 8.25 -3.60
CA TYR A 47 -7.48 9.16 -3.10
C TYR A 47 -8.82 8.81 -3.72
N LYS A 48 -8.89 8.65 -5.04
CA LYS A 48 -10.12 8.27 -5.75
C LYS A 48 -10.66 6.89 -5.32
N ILE A 49 -9.80 5.90 -5.10
CA ILE A 49 -10.23 4.59 -4.58
C ILE A 49 -10.80 4.71 -3.16
N ASN A 50 -10.28 5.64 -2.35
CA ASN A 50 -10.78 5.92 -1.01
C ASN A 50 -12.09 6.74 -1.04
N GLU A 51 -12.21 7.68 -1.97
CA GLU A 51 -13.42 8.46 -2.26
C GLU A 51 -14.58 7.55 -2.69
N GLU A 52 -14.33 6.61 -3.62
CA GLU A 52 -15.28 5.54 -4.04
C GLU A 52 -15.71 4.60 -2.89
N LEU A 53 -15.09 4.69 -1.71
CA LEU A 53 -15.48 3.98 -0.48
C LEU A 53 -16.15 4.90 0.57
N VAL A 54 -15.93 6.22 0.50
CA VAL A 54 -16.42 7.21 1.48
C VAL A 54 -17.76 7.82 1.06
N THR A 55 -18.10 7.85 -0.24
CA THR A 55 -19.37 8.37 -0.77
C THR A 55 -20.64 7.60 -0.35
N ASN A 56 -20.52 6.58 0.51
CA ASN A 56 -21.65 5.83 1.08
C ASN A 56 -22.22 6.43 2.39
N GLU A 57 -21.58 7.43 3.03
CA GLU A 57 -21.90 7.77 4.44
C GLU A 57 -22.56 9.13 4.76
N ARG A 58 -22.48 10.18 3.94
CA ARG A 58 -22.92 11.55 4.34
C ARG A 58 -23.64 12.34 3.25
N GLU A 59 -24.92 12.60 3.49
CA GLU A 59 -25.72 13.72 2.97
C GLU A 59 -25.88 14.76 4.11
N ASP A 60 -26.29 15.99 3.78
CA ASP A 60 -26.70 17.10 4.68
C ASP A 60 -25.57 17.74 5.55
N GLU A 61 -25.56 19.04 5.94
CA GLU A 61 -26.52 20.17 5.86
C GLU A 61 -25.84 21.48 5.31
N ASP A 62 -26.61 22.54 5.06
CA ASP A 62 -26.25 23.78 4.31
C ASP A 62 -25.70 24.99 5.14
N GLU A 63 -25.43 26.12 4.45
CA GLU A 63 -24.88 27.42 4.92
C GLU A 63 -25.95 28.41 5.47
N ASP A 64 -25.54 29.46 6.24
CA ASP A 64 -26.03 30.87 6.16
C ASP A 64 -25.40 31.79 7.26
N GLU A 65 -25.46 33.13 7.10
CA GLU A 65 -24.66 34.17 7.81
C GLU A 65 -25.45 35.14 8.78
N ASP A 66 -24.72 36.13 9.34
CA ASP A 66 -25.10 37.52 9.76
C ASP A 66 -25.05 37.97 11.25
N ASP A 67 -24.15 38.95 11.52
CA ASP A 67 -24.23 40.22 12.31
C ASP A 67 -24.87 40.30 13.74
N GLN A 68 -24.51 41.20 14.67
CA GLN A 68 -23.56 42.36 14.77
C GLN A 68 -23.05 42.43 16.26
N ASP A 69 -22.37 43.43 16.86
CA ASP A 69 -22.29 44.91 16.75
C ASP A 69 -20.94 45.43 17.36
N GLU A 70 -20.73 46.75 17.38
CA GLU A 70 -19.48 47.53 17.56
C GLU A 70 -19.13 48.04 19.00
N LEU A 71 -17.82 48.28 19.29
CA LEU A 71 -17.40 49.50 20.01
C LEU A 71 -16.01 50.01 19.54
N GLN A 72 -15.85 51.33 19.39
CA GLN A 72 -14.83 51.94 18.52
C GLN A 72 -13.46 52.23 19.15
N ASN A 73 -12.41 51.63 18.57
CA ASN A 73 -11.14 52.32 18.23
C ASN A 73 -10.54 51.73 16.93
N SER A 74 -11.45 51.34 16.02
CA SER A 74 -11.39 50.11 15.24
C SER A 74 -10.89 50.30 13.80
N ASN A 75 -9.65 50.76 13.64
CA ASN A 75 -9.06 50.85 12.29
C ASN A 75 -7.54 50.64 12.30
N PHE A 76 -6.78 51.36 13.13
CA PHE A 76 -5.34 51.10 13.23
C PHE A 76 -5.02 49.85 14.05
N GLU A 77 -5.70 49.66 15.19
CA GLU A 77 -5.58 48.44 16.01
C GLU A 77 -6.00 47.21 15.19
N ASP A 78 -7.18 47.26 14.54
CA ASP A 78 -7.76 46.16 13.77
C ASP A 78 -6.93 45.79 12.53
N ILE A 79 -6.40 46.79 11.79
CA ILE A 79 -5.48 46.52 10.68
C ILE A 79 -4.17 45.93 11.20
N ALA A 80 -3.65 46.37 12.36
CA ALA A 80 -2.45 45.80 12.95
C ALA A 80 -2.67 44.36 13.43
N HIS A 81 -3.81 44.09 14.08
CA HIS A 81 -4.22 42.75 14.50
C HIS A 81 -4.42 41.81 13.30
N LYS A 82 -5.17 42.24 12.27
CA LYS A 82 -5.34 41.43 11.05
C LYS A 82 -4.03 41.23 10.27
N SER A 83 -3.14 42.22 10.27
CA SER A 83 -1.80 42.05 9.68
C SER A 83 -0.90 41.10 10.48
N LEU A 84 -1.09 41.02 11.81
CA LEU A 84 -0.42 40.04 12.67
C LEU A 84 -1.00 38.65 12.51
N GLU A 85 -2.33 38.51 12.48
CA GLU A 85 -3.05 37.25 12.27
C GLU A 85 -2.72 36.64 10.91
N ASN A 86 -2.81 37.43 9.83
CA ASN A 86 -2.39 37.02 8.49
C ASN A 86 -0.90 36.63 8.44
N ALA A 87 -0.02 37.32 9.19
CA ALA A 87 1.41 37.01 9.22
C ALA A 87 1.75 35.82 10.12
N GLU A 88 0.92 35.51 11.11
CA GLU A 88 1.00 34.30 11.93
C GLU A 88 0.49 33.10 11.12
N GLU A 89 -0.60 33.24 10.38
CA GLU A 89 -1.09 32.25 9.40
C GLU A 89 -0.03 31.99 8.31
N GLU A 90 0.47 33.04 7.63
CA GLU A 90 1.55 32.94 6.63
C GLU A 90 2.80 32.29 7.22
N ALA A 91 3.19 32.64 8.45
CA ALA A 91 4.33 32.00 9.13
C ALA A 91 4.06 30.54 9.53
N THR A 92 2.83 30.16 9.90
CA THR A 92 2.49 28.74 10.15
C THR A 92 2.48 27.93 8.86
N VAL A 93 1.96 28.50 7.76
CA VAL A 93 1.96 27.85 6.44
C VAL A 93 3.39 27.72 5.90
N ASP A 94 4.23 28.74 6.05
CA ASP A 94 5.66 28.67 5.72
C ASP A 94 6.41 27.66 6.61
N LEU A 95 6.04 27.54 7.90
CA LEU A 95 6.63 26.56 8.81
C LEU A 95 6.21 25.12 8.45
N GLU A 96 4.92 24.88 8.18
CA GLU A 96 4.42 23.58 7.73
C GLU A 96 5.02 23.20 6.38
N ASN A 97 5.11 24.11 5.42
CA ASN A 97 5.75 23.87 4.13
C ASN A 97 7.26 23.60 4.30
N ALA A 98 7.98 24.39 5.10
CA ALA A 98 9.40 24.17 5.35
C ALA A 98 9.67 22.88 6.13
N GLU A 99 8.78 22.48 7.05
CA GLU A 99 8.87 21.20 7.75
C GLU A 99 8.57 20.04 6.78
N ILE A 100 7.55 20.13 5.91
CA ILE A 100 7.26 19.17 4.83
C ILE A 100 8.44 19.03 3.85
N GLU A 101 9.05 20.14 3.41
CA GLU A 101 10.23 20.14 2.53
C GLU A 101 11.45 19.48 3.17
N ASN A 102 11.52 19.42 4.51
CA ASN A 102 12.57 18.70 5.25
C ASN A 102 12.13 17.29 5.73
N LEU A 103 10.84 16.93 5.67
CA LEU A 103 10.29 15.67 6.19
C LEU A 103 10.05 14.57 5.15
N LEU A 104 10.06 14.89 3.84
CA LEU A 104 10.31 13.86 2.82
C LEU A 104 11.81 13.60 2.68
N ASP A 105 12.40 13.10 3.77
CA ASP A 105 13.69 12.40 3.77
C ASP A 105 13.73 11.43 2.58
N GLU A 106 14.82 11.42 1.81
CA GLU A 106 14.98 10.58 0.61
C GLU A 106 14.74 9.10 0.93
N GLU A 107 15.04 8.69 2.17
CA GLU A 107 14.73 7.37 2.72
C GLU A 107 13.21 7.14 2.90
N ILE A 108 12.47 8.09 3.50
CA ILE A 108 11.01 8.00 3.69
C ILE A 108 10.32 7.95 2.32
N TYR A 109 10.70 8.84 1.40
CA TYR A 109 10.20 8.87 0.02
C TYR A 109 10.40 7.51 -0.67
N ARG A 110 11.61 6.93 -0.56
CA ARG A 110 11.94 5.62 -1.11
C ARG A 110 11.13 4.48 -0.48
N ILE A 111 10.95 4.49 0.85
CA ILE A 111 10.15 3.49 1.57
C ILE A 111 8.67 3.57 1.17
N VAL A 112 8.11 4.79 1.04
CA VAL A 112 6.74 4.99 0.55
C VAL A 112 6.60 4.45 -0.87
N GLN A 113 7.53 4.77 -1.77
CA GLN A 113 7.54 4.23 -3.14
C GLN A 113 7.64 2.71 -3.20
N GLU A 114 8.50 2.09 -2.40
CA GLU A 114 8.60 0.64 -2.36
C GLU A 114 7.31 -0.02 -1.87
N ARG A 115 6.68 0.56 -0.83
CA ARG A 115 5.39 0.10 -0.29
C ARG A 115 4.26 0.27 -1.30
N LEU A 116 4.21 1.39 -2.03
CA LEU A 116 3.20 1.64 -3.06
C LEU A 116 3.33 0.66 -4.23
N LYS A 117 4.55 0.42 -4.74
CA LYS A 117 4.76 -0.57 -5.80
C LYS A 117 4.41 -1.98 -5.34
N LYS A 118 4.69 -2.34 -4.07
CA LYS A 118 4.22 -3.61 -3.49
C LYS A 118 2.70 -3.65 -3.38
N LEU A 119 2.04 -2.60 -2.89
CA LEU A 119 0.58 -2.51 -2.80
C LEU A 119 -0.07 -2.70 -4.17
N TRP A 120 0.33 -1.94 -5.19
CA TRP A 120 -0.24 -2.05 -6.53
C TRP A 120 0.02 -3.42 -7.17
N TYR A 121 1.29 -3.82 -7.35
CA TYR A 121 1.61 -4.97 -8.20
C TYR A 121 1.37 -6.33 -7.53
N ILE A 122 1.51 -6.44 -6.20
CA ILE A 122 1.33 -7.73 -5.48
C ILE A 122 0.24 -7.71 -4.40
N GLY A 123 -0.01 -6.58 -3.73
CA GLY A 123 -0.87 -6.49 -2.54
C GLY A 123 -2.37 -6.26 -2.80
N LYS A 124 -2.74 -5.61 -3.92
CA LYS A 124 -4.10 -5.15 -4.24
C LYS A 124 -5.17 -6.25 -4.23
N CYS A 125 -4.76 -7.48 -4.53
CA CYS A 125 -5.60 -8.67 -4.50
C CYS A 125 -4.71 -9.92 -4.44
N ARG A 126 -5.28 -11.07 -4.04
CA ARG A 126 -4.57 -12.35 -4.16
C ARG A 126 -4.37 -12.69 -5.65
N ARG A 127 -3.13 -12.64 -6.12
CA ARG A 127 -2.75 -12.86 -7.53
C ARG A 127 -2.89 -14.34 -7.95
N ASP A 128 -3.34 -14.56 -9.18
CA ASP A 128 -3.47 -15.87 -9.83
C ASP A 128 -2.25 -16.18 -10.70
N TYR A 129 -1.21 -16.67 -10.04
CA TYR A 129 0.04 -17.11 -10.66
C TYR A 129 -0.06 -18.42 -11.47
N THR A 130 -1.25 -19.03 -11.61
CA THR A 130 -1.44 -20.15 -12.56
C THR A 130 -1.37 -19.67 -14.01
N ASN A 131 -1.73 -18.41 -14.27
CA ASN A 131 -1.53 -17.77 -15.57
C ASN A 131 -0.04 -17.66 -15.89
N ILE A 132 0.35 -18.05 -17.10
CA ILE A 132 1.77 -18.13 -17.49
C ILE A 132 2.42 -16.74 -17.53
N CYS A 133 1.74 -15.76 -18.14
CA CYS A 133 2.17 -14.36 -18.24
C CYS A 133 1.36 -13.44 -17.32
N PRO A 134 1.91 -12.26 -16.95
CA PRO A 134 1.13 -11.18 -16.38
C PRO A 134 0.13 -10.58 -17.40
N ILE A 135 -0.75 -9.72 -16.92
CA ILE A 135 -1.69 -8.91 -17.70
C ILE A 135 -0.92 -8.09 -18.75
N ASP A 136 -1.54 -7.88 -19.92
CA ASP A 136 -1.02 -7.18 -21.10
C ASP A 136 0.25 -7.76 -21.74
N TRP A 137 0.89 -8.79 -21.17
CA TRP A 137 2.02 -9.50 -21.77
C TRP A 137 1.55 -10.68 -22.62
N ASN A 138 2.07 -10.76 -23.84
CA ASN A 138 1.68 -11.77 -24.82
C ASN A 138 2.49 -13.06 -24.65
N VAL A 139 1.82 -14.21 -24.77
CA VAL A 139 2.49 -15.50 -24.95
C VAL A 139 3.10 -15.56 -26.35
N SER A 140 4.36 -16.00 -26.47
CA SER A 140 5.03 -16.16 -27.76
C SER A 140 4.32 -17.18 -28.65
N ALA A 141 4.19 -16.86 -29.94
CA ALA A 141 3.64 -17.77 -30.95
C ALA A 141 4.46 -19.07 -31.12
N TYR A 142 5.73 -19.07 -30.70
CA TYR A 142 6.66 -20.19 -30.87
C TYR A 142 6.96 -20.97 -29.57
N ASP A 143 6.77 -20.35 -28.40
CA ASP A 143 6.96 -20.97 -27.09
C ASP A 143 5.87 -20.50 -26.12
N LYS A 144 5.07 -21.44 -25.64
CA LYS A 144 3.92 -21.16 -24.77
C LYS A 144 4.30 -20.69 -23.36
N ASN A 145 5.58 -20.76 -23.00
CA ASN A 145 6.10 -20.33 -21.69
C ASN A 145 6.79 -18.97 -21.73
N LEU A 146 7.18 -18.52 -22.94
CA LEU A 146 7.86 -17.25 -23.16
C LEU A 146 6.85 -16.11 -23.23
N CYS A 147 6.86 -15.24 -22.24
CA CYS A 147 6.07 -14.02 -22.17
C CYS A 147 6.82 -12.85 -22.78
N ILE A 148 6.13 -12.01 -23.56
CA ILE A 148 6.68 -10.88 -24.30
C ILE A 148 5.95 -9.59 -23.85
N PRO A 149 6.67 -8.53 -23.44
CA PRO A 149 6.04 -7.26 -23.08
C PRO A 149 5.34 -6.62 -24.29
N PRO A 150 4.24 -5.87 -24.09
CA PRO A 150 3.59 -5.12 -25.15
C PRO A 150 4.44 -3.91 -25.58
N GLU A 151 4.25 -3.42 -26.81
CA GLU A 151 5.02 -2.29 -27.36
C GLU A 151 4.93 -0.99 -26.52
N LYS A 152 3.84 -0.84 -25.76
CA LYS A 152 3.59 0.28 -24.83
C LYS A 152 4.27 0.16 -23.46
N TYR A 153 5.05 -0.90 -23.20
CA TYR A 153 5.67 -1.13 -21.89
C TYR A 153 6.98 -0.34 -21.75
N GLU A 154 6.94 0.72 -20.95
CA GLU A 154 8.08 1.65 -20.76
C GLU A 154 9.13 1.14 -19.76
N GLY A 155 8.83 0.09 -18.99
CA GLY A 155 9.71 -0.45 -17.96
C GLY A 155 10.97 -1.17 -18.49
N GLU A 156 11.88 -1.51 -17.58
CA GLU A 156 13.19 -2.10 -17.95
C GLU A 156 13.12 -3.58 -18.35
N CYS A 157 12.09 -4.33 -17.91
CA CYS A 157 12.02 -5.77 -18.11
C CYS A 157 11.74 -6.19 -19.57
N ARG A 158 12.19 -7.39 -19.93
CA ARG A 158 12.13 -7.92 -21.30
C ARG A 158 11.53 -9.33 -21.28
N SER A 159 11.39 -9.95 -22.45
CA SER A 159 10.75 -11.26 -22.60
C SER A 159 11.41 -12.33 -21.72
N ILE A 160 10.59 -13.17 -21.07
CA ILE A 160 11.03 -14.13 -20.04
C ILE A 160 10.21 -15.44 -20.10
N ASP A 161 10.87 -16.56 -19.81
CA ASP A 161 10.25 -17.89 -19.67
C ASP A 161 9.92 -18.16 -18.19
N PHE A 162 8.63 -18.33 -17.88
CA PHE A 162 8.16 -18.65 -16.52
C PHE A 162 7.93 -20.16 -16.27
N SER A 163 8.32 -21.06 -17.18
CA SER A 163 8.09 -22.52 -17.08
C SER A 163 8.66 -23.19 -15.83
N LYS A 164 9.67 -22.57 -15.20
CA LYS A 164 10.38 -23.06 -14.02
C LYS A 164 10.24 -22.14 -12.81
N SER A 165 9.44 -21.07 -12.92
CA SER A 165 9.26 -20.06 -11.90
C SER A 165 8.20 -20.47 -10.88
N THR A 166 8.51 -20.30 -9.61
CA THR A 166 7.54 -20.42 -8.52
C THR A 166 6.57 -19.22 -8.50
N HIS A 167 5.54 -19.30 -7.67
CA HIS A 167 4.67 -18.15 -7.41
C HIS A 167 5.45 -16.96 -6.81
N LEU A 168 6.45 -17.23 -5.97
CA LEU A 168 7.31 -16.19 -5.37
C LEU A 168 8.21 -15.52 -6.41
N ASP A 169 8.70 -16.27 -7.42
CA ASP A 169 9.46 -15.69 -8.52
C ASP A 169 8.58 -14.76 -9.39
N LYS A 170 7.32 -15.13 -9.63
CA LYS A 170 6.34 -14.29 -10.33
C LYS A 170 5.94 -13.07 -9.51
N GLU A 171 5.79 -13.19 -8.20
CA GLU A 171 5.55 -12.08 -7.27
C GLU A 171 6.73 -11.08 -7.25
N LEU A 172 7.96 -11.60 -7.15
CA LEU A 172 9.19 -10.81 -7.22
C LEU A 172 9.35 -10.12 -8.59
N PHE A 173 8.93 -10.77 -9.69
CA PHE A 173 8.88 -10.17 -11.02
C PHE A 173 7.79 -9.09 -11.11
N SER A 174 6.60 -9.32 -10.54
CA SER A 174 5.49 -8.35 -10.50
C SER A 174 5.93 -7.02 -9.91
N TRP A 175 6.56 -7.07 -8.73
CA TRP A 175 7.06 -5.89 -8.03
C TRP A 175 8.23 -5.20 -8.76
N LYS A 176 9.19 -5.96 -9.31
CA LYS A 176 10.39 -5.40 -9.98
C LYS A 176 10.13 -4.86 -11.38
N CYS A 177 9.18 -5.45 -12.11
CA CYS A 177 8.87 -5.10 -13.49
C CYS A 177 7.63 -4.22 -13.61
N GLU A 178 6.93 -3.96 -12.50
CA GLU A 178 5.75 -3.10 -12.47
C GLU A 178 4.64 -3.67 -13.38
N VAL A 179 4.37 -4.96 -13.16
CA VAL A 179 3.38 -5.77 -13.90
C VAL A 179 2.47 -6.51 -12.93
N GLU A 180 1.22 -6.73 -13.33
CA GLU A 180 0.22 -7.43 -12.52
C GLU A 180 -0.08 -8.82 -13.09
N TRP A 181 -0.14 -9.86 -12.25
CA TRP A 181 -0.92 -11.06 -12.59
C TRP A 181 -2.41 -10.81 -12.35
N PRO A 182 -3.34 -11.48 -13.06
CA PRO A 182 -4.78 -11.36 -12.77
C PRO A 182 -5.07 -11.70 -11.30
N CYS A 183 -6.09 -11.05 -10.73
CA CYS A 183 -6.58 -11.45 -9.40
C CYS A 183 -7.26 -12.82 -9.49
N ILE A 184 -7.07 -13.67 -8.47
CA ILE A 184 -8.02 -14.75 -8.21
C ILE A 184 -9.37 -14.09 -7.93
N SER A 185 -10.41 -14.46 -8.68
CA SER A 185 -11.77 -14.02 -8.38
C SER A 185 -12.17 -14.54 -7.00
N ALA A 186 -12.29 -13.65 -6.02
CA ALA A 186 -12.72 -14.03 -4.67
C ALA A 186 -14.08 -14.75 -4.76
N PRO A 187 -14.27 -15.90 -4.07
CA PRO A 187 -15.56 -16.56 -4.04
C PRO A 187 -16.58 -15.58 -3.45
N LYS A 188 -17.71 -15.37 -4.12
CA LYS A 188 -18.75 -14.47 -3.60
C LYS A 188 -19.22 -15.01 -2.25
N LEU A 189 -19.11 -14.21 -1.20
CA LEU A 189 -19.43 -14.65 0.16
C LEU A 189 -20.89 -14.40 0.51
N LYS A 190 -21.45 -15.28 1.34
CA LYS A 190 -22.80 -15.17 1.89
C LYS A 190 -22.81 -14.29 3.15
N ILE A 191 -22.39 -13.04 3.01
CA ILE A 191 -22.28 -12.08 4.12
C ILE A 191 -23.61 -11.93 4.89
N MET A 192 -24.74 -12.05 4.19
CA MET A 192 -26.08 -11.91 4.76
C MET A 192 -26.73 -13.24 5.22
N ASP A 193 -25.99 -14.36 5.25
CA ASP A 193 -26.48 -15.58 5.90
C ASP A 193 -26.63 -15.36 7.42
N LYS A 194 -27.29 -16.30 8.09
CA LYS A 194 -27.61 -16.20 9.52
C LYS A 194 -26.37 -16.07 10.41
N CYS A 195 -25.34 -16.88 10.14
CA CYS A 195 -24.09 -16.93 10.89
C CYS A 195 -22.88 -17.08 9.96
N PRO A 196 -21.66 -16.71 10.40
CA PRO A 196 -20.43 -16.96 9.67
C PRO A 196 -20.12 -18.46 9.47
N PHE A 197 -19.13 -18.76 8.64
CA PHE A 197 -18.70 -20.13 8.35
C PHE A 197 -18.23 -20.84 9.63
N ARG A 198 -18.73 -22.08 9.83
CA ARG A 198 -18.55 -22.91 11.05
C ARG A 198 -19.19 -22.37 12.35
N TRP A 199 -19.85 -21.21 12.35
CA TRP A 199 -20.58 -20.72 13.51
C TRP A 199 -21.97 -21.37 13.58
N THR A 200 -22.36 -21.85 14.75
CA THR A 200 -23.63 -22.56 14.97
C THR A 200 -24.74 -21.56 15.28
N TYR A 201 -25.77 -21.52 14.44
CA TYR A 201 -27.00 -20.78 14.72
C TYR A 201 -27.82 -21.46 15.81
N ILE A 202 -28.21 -20.68 16.82
CA ILE A 202 -29.15 -21.03 17.89
C ILE A 202 -30.34 -20.06 17.82
N ASP A 203 -31.44 -20.38 18.50
CA ASP A 203 -32.60 -19.50 18.62
C ASP A 203 -32.25 -18.08 19.11
N ASN A 204 -33.16 -17.12 18.84
CA ASN A 204 -32.96 -15.68 19.06
C ASN A 204 -31.75 -15.09 18.29
N ASN A 205 -31.51 -15.59 17.06
CA ASN A 205 -30.48 -15.11 16.13
C ASN A 205 -29.02 -15.20 16.64
N LEU A 206 -28.78 -15.99 17.68
CA LEU A 206 -27.47 -16.12 18.30
C LEU A 206 -26.56 -17.10 17.54
N CYS A 207 -25.41 -16.62 17.10
CA CYS A 207 -24.36 -17.40 16.46
C CYS A 207 -23.26 -17.73 17.47
N ILE A 208 -22.96 -19.03 17.66
CA ILE A 208 -21.91 -19.52 18.55
C ILE A 208 -20.69 -19.98 17.75
N ALA A 209 -19.51 -19.52 18.12
CA ALA A 209 -18.23 -19.90 17.54
C ALA A 209 -17.88 -21.39 17.77
N PRO A 210 -17.09 -22.02 16.91
CA PRO A 210 -16.59 -23.37 17.16
C PRO A 210 -15.52 -23.38 18.28
N GLU A 211 -15.30 -24.55 18.91
CA GLU A 211 -14.38 -24.72 20.05
C GLU A 211 -12.91 -24.32 19.77
N ASP A 212 -12.50 -24.30 18.50
CA ASP A 212 -11.17 -23.89 18.03
C ASP A 212 -11.06 -22.41 17.64
N TYR A 213 -12.05 -21.58 17.96
CA TYR A 213 -11.99 -20.13 17.72
C TYR A 213 -11.06 -19.42 18.72
N ILE A 214 -9.94 -18.90 18.22
CA ILE A 214 -8.87 -18.23 19.01
C ILE A 214 -8.88 -16.70 18.81
N GLY A 215 -9.95 -16.13 18.25
CA GLY A 215 -10.06 -14.69 18.01
C GLY A 215 -10.42 -13.89 19.28
N HIS A 216 -10.20 -12.58 19.25
CA HIS A 216 -10.43 -11.68 20.39
C HIS A 216 -11.88 -11.20 20.55
N CYS A 217 -12.77 -11.55 19.61
CA CYS A 217 -14.18 -11.18 19.67
C CYS A 217 -15.00 -12.16 20.51
N SER A 218 -16.22 -11.77 20.89
CA SER A 218 -17.13 -12.66 21.62
C SER A 218 -17.37 -13.96 20.84
N PRO A 219 -17.24 -15.15 21.45
CA PRO A 219 -17.60 -16.43 20.82
C PRO A 219 -19.12 -16.63 20.68
N ALA A 220 -19.92 -15.61 21.02
CA ALA A 220 -21.36 -15.56 20.83
C ALA A 220 -21.76 -14.17 20.30
N MET A 221 -22.41 -14.10 19.14
CA MET A 221 -22.81 -12.84 18.49
C MET A 221 -24.20 -12.91 17.84
N ASP A 222 -24.90 -11.78 17.78
CA ASP A 222 -26.15 -11.59 17.01
C ASP A 222 -25.91 -10.55 15.92
N PHE A 223 -26.17 -10.94 14.66
CA PHE A 223 -25.98 -10.10 13.48
C PHE A 223 -27.30 -9.50 12.92
N SER A 224 -28.41 -9.57 13.68
CA SER A 224 -29.73 -9.08 13.26
C SER A 224 -29.73 -7.62 12.83
N ASN A 225 -28.97 -6.79 13.56
CA ASN A 225 -28.90 -5.34 13.33
C ASN A 225 -27.68 -4.92 12.48
N TYR A 226 -26.90 -5.87 11.95
CA TYR A 226 -25.69 -5.58 11.18
C TYR A 226 -25.98 -5.58 9.68
N ASN A 227 -25.64 -4.49 9.00
CA ASN A 227 -25.66 -4.40 7.55
C ASN A 227 -24.48 -5.19 6.91
N TYR A 228 -24.43 -5.22 5.57
CA TYR A 228 -23.40 -5.94 4.81
C TYR A 228 -21.97 -5.51 5.16
N GLU A 229 -21.71 -4.19 5.23
CA GLU A 229 -20.38 -3.65 5.50
C GLU A 229 -19.94 -3.89 6.94
N MET A 230 -20.86 -3.78 7.91
CA MET A 230 -20.61 -4.12 9.31
C MET A 230 -20.27 -5.61 9.47
N ARG A 231 -20.93 -6.50 8.73
CA ARG A 231 -20.64 -7.95 8.70
C ARG A 231 -19.30 -8.28 8.06
N ILE A 232 -18.87 -7.53 7.04
CA ILE A 232 -17.52 -7.61 6.44
C ILE A 232 -16.46 -7.11 7.43
N ARG A 233 -16.67 -5.91 8.00
CA ARG A 233 -15.73 -5.25 8.92
C ARG A 233 -15.48 -6.11 10.15
N TRP A 234 -16.55 -6.53 10.83
CA TRP A 234 -16.50 -7.44 11.97
C TRP A 234 -15.79 -8.77 11.63
N ALA A 235 -16.08 -9.37 10.47
CA ALA A 235 -15.47 -10.64 10.08
C ALA A 235 -13.95 -10.51 9.86
N ASN A 236 -13.51 -9.42 9.21
CA ASN A 236 -12.09 -9.13 9.04
C ASN A 236 -11.39 -8.87 10.39
N GLU A 237 -11.96 -8.02 11.24
CA GLU A 237 -11.43 -7.70 12.57
C GLU A 237 -11.32 -8.94 13.46
N CYS A 238 -12.37 -9.75 13.51
CA CYS A 238 -12.45 -10.94 14.36
C CYS A 238 -11.75 -12.18 13.78
N ASN A 239 -11.14 -12.05 12.59
CA ASN A 239 -10.55 -13.13 11.79
C ASN A 239 -11.51 -14.33 11.61
N VAL A 240 -12.73 -14.05 11.14
CA VAL A 240 -13.80 -15.00 10.88
C VAL A 240 -14.16 -14.98 9.39
N GLU A 241 -14.43 -16.15 8.81
CA GLU A 241 -14.85 -16.27 7.40
C GLU A 241 -16.38 -16.36 7.28
N TRP A 242 -16.94 -15.85 6.19
CA TRP A 242 -18.34 -16.11 5.79
C TRP A 242 -18.40 -17.26 4.78
N ASP A 243 -19.52 -17.98 4.76
CA ASP A 243 -19.69 -19.13 3.88
C ASP A 243 -19.68 -18.72 2.39
N THR A 244 -19.22 -19.59 1.50
CA THR A 244 -19.15 -19.24 0.06
C THR A 244 -20.49 -19.48 -0.64
N LEU A 245 -20.88 -18.60 -1.57
CA LEU A 245 -21.92 -18.93 -2.55
C LEU A 245 -21.40 -20.08 -3.43
N PRO A 246 -22.21 -21.12 -3.68
CA PRO A 246 -21.81 -22.21 -4.55
C PRO A 246 -21.56 -21.67 -5.96
N THR A 247 -20.31 -21.73 -6.41
CA THR A 247 -19.99 -21.61 -7.83
C THR A 247 -20.69 -22.76 -8.57
N SER A 248 -21.31 -22.45 -9.70
CA SER A 248 -22.03 -23.46 -10.50
C SER A 248 -21.04 -24.47 -11.06
N GLU A 249 -21.01 -25.64 -10.43
CA GLU A 249 -20.27 -26.85 -10.85
C GLU A 249 -18.79 -26.66 -11.16
N TYR A 250 -17.97 -26.50 -10.11
CA TYR A 250 -16.65 -27.11 -10.11
C TYR A 250 -16.64 -28.33 -9.17
N ILE A 251 -16.69 -29.53 -9.74
CA ILE A 251 -16.62 -30.79 -8.97
C ILE A 251 -15.24 -30.86 -8.30
N PRO A 252 -15.15 -30.89 -6.95
CA PRO A 252 -13.86 -31.04 -6.30
C PRO A 252 -13.34 -32.45 -6.54
N LEU A 253 -12.31 -32.58 -7.38
CA LEU A 253 -11.51 -33.80 -7.43
C LEU A 253 -11.01 -34.07 -6.01
N ARG A 254 -11.28 -35.28 -5.49
CA ARG A 254 -10.81 -35.69 -4.16
C ARG A 254 -9.29 -35.61 -4.09
N HIS A 255 -8.75 -34.52 -3.55
CA HIS A 255 -7.35 -34.44 -3.17
C HIS A 255 -7.10 -35.46 -2.06
N LYS A 256 -6.57 -36.61 -2.48
CA LYS A 256 -6.14 -37.71 -1.63
C LYS A 256 -5.22 -37.15 -0.54
N LYS A 257 -5.60 -37.32 0.72
CA LYS A 257 -4.99 -36.70 1.92
C LYS A 257 -3.46 -36.77 1.87
N LEU A 258 -2.83 -35.68 1.44
CA LEU A 258 -1.38 -35.53 1.41
C LEU A 258 -0.90 -35.10 2.79
N THR A 259 -0.38 -36.07 3.54
CA THR A 259 0.41 -35.81 4.74
C THR A 259 1.78 -35.30 4.32
N THR A 260 1.92 -33.98 4.19
CA THR A 260 3.19 -33.30 3.97
C THR A 260 3.42 -32.31 5.11
N ASN A 261 4.57 -32.42 5.78
CA ASN A 261 4.90 -31.61 6.95
C ASN A 261 4.95 -30.12 6.57
N VAL A 262 4.44 -29.26 7.46
CA VAL A 262 4.64 -27.80 7.35
C VAL A 262 6.12 -27.50 7.53
N LEU A 263 6.70 -26.75 6.61
CA LEU A 263 8.03 -26.15 6.74
C LEU A 263 7.94 -24.66 6.43
N GLY A 264 7.40 -23.92 7.39
CA GLY A 264 7.24 -22.46 7.36
C GLY A 264 7.33 -21.93 8.78
N GLY A 265 8.51 -21.44 9.15
CA GLY A 265 8.78 -20.76 10.41
C GLY A 265 9.36 -19.37 10.15
N PRO A 266 9.51 -18.53 11.18
CA PRO A 266 10.12 -17.21 11.02
C PRO A 266 11.55 -17.33 10.46
N VAL A 267 11.92 -16.35 9.64
CA VAL A 267 13.25 -16.23 9.04
C VAL A 267 14.09 -15.29 9.92
N GLU A 268 15.27 -15.73 10.33
CA GLU A 268 16.22 -14.86 11.05
C GLU A 268 17.02 -13.97 10.08
N GLU A 269 17.69 -12.92 10.59
CA GLU A 269 18.41 -11.92 9.78
C GLU A 269 19.51 -12.52 8.87
N SER A 270 19.94 -13.76 9.11
CA SER A 270 20.85 -14.50 8.25
C SER A 270 20.22 -15.04 6.96
N GLY A 271 18.89 -14.95 6.81
CA GLY A 271 18.12 -15.52 5.71
C GLY A 271 17.71 -17.00 5.89
N ASN A 272 18.02 -17.61 7.04
CA ASN A 272 17.67 -19.01 7.32
C ASN A 272 16.28 -19.16 7.95
N VAL A 273 15.54 -20.22 7.55
CA VAL A 273 14.22 -20.56 8.08
C VAL A 273 14.36 -21.33 9.40
N MET A 274 13.75 -20.83 10.49
CA MET A 274 13.80 -21.49 11.79
C MET A 274 12.83 -22.67 11.88
N ASN A 275 13.37 -23.88 12.04
CA ASN A 275 12.58 -25.10 12.24
C ASN A 275 12.06 -25.19 13.69
N ILE A 276 10.76 -24.93 13.88
CA ILE A 276 10.08 -25.09 15.17
C ILE A 276 9.89 -26.58 15.48
N THR A 277 10.75 -27.14 16.34
CA THR A 277 10.61 -28.52 16.84
C THR A 277 9.80 -28.54 18.13
N ASN A 278 8.55 -29.02 18.05
CA ASN A 278 7.78 -29.31 19.25
C ASN A 278 8.48 -30.40 20.07
N LYS A 279 8.58 -30.15 21.38
CA LYS A 279 9.19 -31.07 22.35
C LYS A 279 8.10 -31.93 22.98
N ASN A 280 8.24 -33.25 22.86
CA ASN A 280 7.44 -34.22 23.63
C ASN A 280 7.89 -34.25 25.11
#